data_AF-A0A0V0X4W9-F1
#
_entry.id   AF-A0A0V0X4W9-F1
#
_cell.length_a   1.000
_cell.length_b   1.000
_cell.length_c   1.000
_cell.angle_alpha   90.00
_cell.angle_beta   90.00
_cell.angle_gamma   90.00
#
_symmetry.space_group_name_H-M   'P 1'
#
loop_
_entity.id
_entity.type
_entity.pdbx_description
1 polymer ?
#
loop_
_entity_poly.entity_id
_entity_poly.type
_entity_poly.pdbx_seq_one_letter_code
_entity_poly.pdbx_strand_id
1 'polypeptide(L)'
;LVSLIDYASSLPTVSFYMSQLMENFLSLFHNYSNVGWLSLLLMKALQKILSMGIFPKHCEEVEDWQLSRLYVAVSKSWNVEKGSGGVHHSSNITKSKLLKLRAVVDLCCEFMQYSKLQAATEARRTVVALLTHPCLNIRRYAASRFYETLLCSDPDSSDVKICQTMQLLEQTDWCAPVEDLEPLCQQL
;
A
#
# COMPACT_ATOMS: atom_id res chain seq x y z
N LEU A 1 -11.78 -5.24 -15.87
CA LEU A 1 -10.46 -4.66 -15.48
C LEU A 1 -9.88 -3.86 -16.63
N VAL A 2 -9.63 -4.47 -17.80
CA VAL A 2 -9.20 -3.76 -19.03
C VAL A 2 -10.12 -2.57 -19.35
N SER A 3 -11.44 -2.78 -19.41
CA SER A 3 -12.41 -1.70 -19.67
C SER A 3 -12.42 -0.55 -18.64
N LEU A 4 -12.04 -0.79 -17.39
CA LEU A 4 -12.05 0.23 -16.34
C LEU A 4 -10.74 1.03 -16.34
N ILE A 5 -9.63 0.38 -16.69
CA ILE A 5 -8.34 1.03 -16.92
C ILE A 5 -8.40 1.89 -18.18
N ASP A 6 -9.00 1.37 -19.26
CA ASP A 6 -9.19 2.11 -20.51
C ASP A 6 -10.10 3.32 -20.27
N TYR A 7 -11.18 3.15 -19.50
CA TYR A 7 -12.04 4.26 -19.06
C TYR A 7 -11.24 5.30 -18.27
N ALA A 8 -10.52 4.90 -17.22
CA ALA A 8 -9.72 5.82 -16.41
C ALA A 8 -8.66 6.57 -17.23
N SER A 9 -8.04 5.89 -18.19
CA SER A 9 -7.02 6.46 -19.08
C SER A 9 -7.61 7.40 -20.14
N SER A 10 -8.89 7.22 -20.48
CA SER A 10 -9.62 8.08 -21.41
C SER A 10 -10.15 9.37 -20.77
N LEU A 11 -10.15 9.45 -19.43
CA LEU A 11 -10.62 10.64 -18.73
C LEU A 11 -9.63 11.79 -18.94
N PRO A 12 -10.11 13.00 -19.26
CA PRO A 12 -9.28 14.19 -19.22
C PRO A 12 -8.65 14.33 -17.83
N THR A 13 -7.38 14.72 -17.76
CA THR A 13 -6.67 15.11 -16.53
C THR A 13 -7.20 16.44 -15.99
N VAL A 14 -8.51 16.52 -15.76
CA VAL A 14 -9.23 17.63 -15.16
C VAL A 14 -9.70 17.14 -13.79
N SER A 15 -9.41 17.92 -12.74
CA SER A 15 -9.67 17.58 -11.33
C SER A 15 -11.07 16.95 -11.10
N PHE A 16 -12.11 17.47 -11.75
CA PHE A 16 -13.48 16.93 -11.67
C PHE A 16 -13.60 15.44 -12.01
N TYR A 17 -13.06 14.98 -13.13
CA TYR A 17 -13.18 13.57 -13.55
C TYR A 17 -12.36 12.64 -12.67
N MET A 18 -11.24 13.14 -12.14
CA MET A 18 -10.39 12.42 -11.20
C MET A 18 -11.08 12.24 -9.84
N SER A 19 -11.71 13.29 -9.32
CA SER A 19 -12.51 13.22 -8.11
C SER A 19 -13.71 12.28 -8.26
N GLN A 20 -14.39 12.30 -9.42
CA GLN A 20 -15.50 11.38 -9.68
C GLN A 20 -15.04 9.92 -9.75
N LEU A 21 -13.87 9.66 -10.37
CA LEU A 21 -13.27 8.33 -10.39
C LEU A 21 -12.95 7.84 -8.98
N MET A 22 -12.38 8.70 -8.12
CA MET A 22 -12.08 8.35 -6.73
C MET A 22 -13.33 8.07 -5.91
N GLU A 23 -14.38 8.88 -6.03
CA GLU A 23 -15.66 8.62 -5.36
C GLU A 23 -16.29 7.29 -5.81
N ASN A 24 -16.21 6.96 -7.09
CA ASN A 24 -16.66 5.67 -7.60
C ASN A 24 -15.89 4.51 -6.95
N PHE A 25 -14.56 4.62 -6.84
CA PHE A 25 -13.75 3.63 -6.14
C PHE A 25 -14.12 3.52 -4.66
N LEU A 26 -14.31 4.64 -3.97
CA LEU A 26 -14.72 4.66 -2.56
C LEU A 26 -16.07 3.96 -2.37
N SER A 27 -17.03 4.25 -3.23
CA SER A 27 -18.35 3.59 -3.23
C SER A 27 -18.21 2.07 -3.47
N LEU A 28 -17.39 1.66 -4.45
CA LEU A 28 -17.14 0.24 -4.71
C LEU A 28 -16.48 -0.47 -3.53
N PHE A 29 -15.46 0.14 -2.90
CA PHE A 29 -14.86 -0.42 -1.69
C PHE A 29 -15.84 -0.48 -0.52
N HIS A 30 -16.68 0.54 -0.35
CA HIS A 30 -17.71 0.53 0.70
C HIS A 30 -18.69 -0.63 0.52
N ASN A 31 -19.21 -0.80 -0.70
CA ASN A 31 -20.24 -1.79 -1.00
C ASN A 31 -19.71 -3.22 -1.08
N TYR A 32 -18.45 -3.39 -1.50
CA TYR A 32 -17.91 -4.71 -1.89
C TYR A 32 -16.64 -5.14 -1.16
N SER A 33 -16.16 -4.40 -0.16
CA SER A 33 -14.99 -4.80 0.65
C SER A 33 -15.15 -6.15 1.35
N ASN A 34 -16.39 -6.50 1.73
CA ASN A 34 -16.72 -7.78 2.37
C ASN A 34 -16.60 -8.98 1.40
N VAL A 35 -16.69 -8.74 0.09
CA VAL A 35 -16.61 -9.79 -0.93
C VAL A 35 -15.14 -10.02 -1.30
N GLY A 36 -14.55 -11.10 -0.79
CA GLY A 36 -13.09 -11.25 -0.78
C GLY A 36 -12.39 -11.20 -2.14
N TRP A 37 -12.94 -11.86 -3.17
CA TRP A 37 -12.37 -11.83 -4.52
C TRP A 37 -12.55 -10.48 -5.20
N LEU A 38 -13.69 -9.82 -4.98
CA LEU A 38 -14.00 -8.53 -5.59
C LEU A 38 -13.17 -7.41 -4.95
N SER A 39 -13.03 -7.42 -3.64
CA SER A 39 -12.10 -6.56 -2.88
C SER A 39 -10.67 -6.65 -3.44
N LEU A 40 -10.16 -7.86 -3.72
CA LEU A 40 -8.84 -8.03 -4.32
C LEU A 40 -8.75 -7.44 -5.74
N LEU A 41 -9.78 -7.60 -6.56
CA LEU A 41 -9.83 -7.01 -7.91
C LEU A 41 -9.87 -5.48 -7.85
N LEU A 42 -10.62 -4.91 -6.90
CA LEU A 42 -10.69 -3.47 -6.68
C LEU A 42 -9.34 -2.91 -6.24
N MET A 43 -8.62 -3.61 -5.35
CA MET A 43 -7.27 -3.21 -4.96
C MET A 43 -6.30 -3.19 -6.14
N LYS A 44 -6.31 -4.24 -6.97
CA LYS A 44 -5.46 -4.30 -8.17
C LYS A 44 -5.81 -3.22 -9.19
N ALA A 45 -7.09 -2.93 -9.37
CA ALA A 45 -7.54 -1.85 -10.24
C ALA A 45 -7.04 -0.50 -9.73
N LEU A 46 -7.21 -0.23 -8.43
CA LEU A 46 -6.74 0.99 -7.79
C LEU A 46 -5.21 1.14 -7.91
N GLN A 47 -4.44 0.09 -7.63
CA GLN A 47 -2.99 0.08 -7.78
C GLN A 47 -2.57 0.46 -9.21
N LYS A 48 -3.22 -0.15 -10.21
CA LYS A 48 -2.92 0.15 -11.61
C LYS A 48 -3.22 1.62 -11.96
N ILE A 49 -4.32 2.16 -11.45
CA ILE A 49 -4.67 3.55 -11.71
C ILE A 49 -3.68 4.52 -11.05
N LEU A 50 -3.29 4.26 -9.80
CA LEU A 50 -2.29 5.09 -9.09
C LEU A 50 -0.93 5.03 -9.80
N SER A 51 -0.46 3.84 -10.18
CA SER A 51 0.83 3.64 -10.86
C SER A 51 0.89 4.23 -12.27
N MET A 52 -0.24 4.36 -12.96
CA MET A 52 -0.29 4.99 -14.29
C MET A 52 -0.08 6.51 -14.26
N GLY A 53 0.03 7.12 -13.07
CA GLY A 53 0.24 8.57 -12.95
C GLY A 53 -0.96 9.40 -13.41
N ILE A 54 -2.13 8.76 -13.56
CA ILE A 54 -3.41 9.42 -13.85
C ILE A 54 -3.70 10.50 -12.80
N PHE A 55 -3.32 10.22 -11.55
CA PHE A 55 -3.26 11.19 -10.47
C PHE A 55 -1.85 11.79 -10.41
N PRO A 56 -1.69 13.12 -10.57
CA PRO A 56 -0.39 13.76 -10.45
C PRO A 56 0.20 13.44 -9.07
N LYS A 57 1.44 12.92 -9.03
CA LYS A 57 2.15 12.68 -7.76
C LYS A 57 2.34 13.96 -6.92
N HIS A 58 2.29 15.10 -7.60
CA HIS A 58 2.45 16.44 -7.06
C HIS A 58 1.12 17.19 -6.91
N CYS A 59 -0.02 16.49 -6.91
CA CYS A 59 -1.31 17.16 -6.90
C CYS A 59 -1.56 17.84 -5.55
N GLU A 60 -1.41 19.15 -5.54
CA GLU A 60 -2.06 20.03 -4.55
C GLU A 60 -3.59 20.08 -4.78
N GLU A 61 -4.06 19.58 -5.94
CA GLU A 61 -5.46 19.64 -6.39
C GLU A 61 -6.28 18.34 -6.25
N VAL A 62 -5.63 17.17 -6.03
CA VAL A 62 -6.38 15.98 -5.58
C VAL A 62 -6.54 16.17 -4.10
N GLU A 63 -7.78 16.43 -3.67
CA GLU A 63 -8.03 16.74 -2.28
C GLU A 63 -7.54 15.57 -1.40
N ASP A 64 -6.52 15.82 -0.57
CA ASP A 64 -5.82 14.87 0.31
C ASP A 64 -6.76 13.90 1.03
N TRP A 65 -7.98 14.36 1.32
CA TRP A 65 -9.02 13.55 1.95
C TRP A 65 -9.50 12.37 1.10
N GLN A 66 -9.51 12.43 -0.23
CA GLN A 66 -9.96 11.33 -1.11
C GLN A 66 -8.97 10.17 -1.09
N LEU A 67 -7.67 10.47 -1.24
CA LEU A 67 -6.60 9.48 -1.15
C LEU A 67 -6.51 8.91 0.27
N SER A 68 -6.68 9.74 1.29
CA SER A 68 -6.76 9.31 2.69
C SER A 68 -7.95 8.37 2.93
N ARG A 69 -9.15 8.66 2.40
CA ARG A 69 -10.31 7.75 2.50
C ARG A 69 -10.08 6.43 1.78
N LEU A 70 -9.41 6.44 0.63
CA LEU A 70 -9.07 5.21 -0.10
C LEU A 70 -8.06 4.38 0.68
N TYR A 71 -7.03 5.00 1.24
CA TYR A 71 -6.11 4.34 2.15
C TYR A 71 -6.86 3.72 3.34
N VAL A 72 -7.79 4.45 3.99
CA VAL A 72 -8.62 3.91 5.08
C VAL A 72 -9.45 2.70 4.64
N ALA A 73 -10.01 2.72 3.42
CA ALA A 73 -10.76 1.60 2.88
C ALA A 73 -9.87 0.36 2.66
N VAL A 74 -8.64 0.56 2.19
CA VAL A 74 -7.65 -0.50 1.98
C VAL A 74 -7.12 -1.05 3.31
N SER A 75 -6.81 -0.16 4.27
CA SER A 75 -6.21 -0.52 5.56
C SER A 75 -7.15 -1.34 6.44
N LYS A 76 -8.47 -1.23 6.26
CA LYS A 76 -9.45 -2.16 6.87
C LYS A 76 -9.15 -3.62 6.55
N SER A 77 -8.64 -3.91 5.36
CA SER A 77 -8.33 -5.28 4.94
C SER A 77 -7.11 -5.87 5.67
N TRP A 78 -6.22 -5.01 6.16
CA TRP A 78 -5.08 -5.37 7.00
C TRP A 78 -5.45 -5.40 8.49
N ASN A 79 -6.20 -4.41 8.98
CA ASN A 79 -6.56 -4.29 10.40
C ASN A 79 -7.42 -5.44 10.93
N VAL A 80 -8.16 -6.13 10.05
CA VAL A 80 -8.87 -7.37 10.40
C VAL A 80 -7.91 -8.46 10.90
N GLU A 81 -6.63 -8.44 10.53
CA GLU A 81 -5.63 -9.37 11.07
C GLU A 81 -5.13 -8.99 12.47
N LYS A 82 -5.01 -7.70 12.77
CA LYS A 82 -4.59 -7.22 14.10
C LYS A 82 -5.66 -7.48 15.18
N GLY A 83 -6.94 -7.40 14.81
CA GLY A 83 -8.08 -7.57 15.75
C GLY A 83 -8.40 -9.01 16.12
N SER A 84 -7.97 -10.00 15.33
CA SER A 84 -8.03 -11.41 15.69
C SER A 84 -6.89 -11.75 16.65
N GLY A 85 -7.07 -11.41 17.93
CA GLY A 85 -6.16 -11.68 19.05
C GLY A 85 -5.89 -13.16 19.29
N GLY A 86 -5.10 -13.77 18.41
CA GLY A 86 -4.63 -15.14 18.54
C GLY A 86 -3.17 -15.21 18.16
N VAL A 87 -2.32 -15.39 19.15
CA VAL A 87 -0.99 -16.00 19.00
C VAL A 87 -1.21 -17.43 18.47
N HIS A 88 -1.42 -17.56 17.17
CA HIS A 88 -1.53 -18.85 16.51
C HIS A 88 -0.64 -18.87 15.27
N HIS A 89 0.48 -19.53 15.45
CA HIS A 89 1.32 -20.23 14.49
C HIS A 89 1.18 -19.87 13.01
N SER A 90 2.34 -19.51 12.45
CA SER A 90 2.69 -19.19 11.07
C SER A 90 2.27 -20.19 9.97
N SER A 91 1.41 -21.17 10.21
CA SER A 91 1.25 -22.31 9.29
C SER A 91 0.08 -22.23 8.30
N ASN A 92 -0.97 -21.43 8.50
CA ASN A 92 -2.16 -21.50 7.61
C ASN A 92 -2.77 -20.14 7.21
N ILE A 93 -1.96 -19.25 6.61
CA ILE A 93 -2.55 -18.16 5.81
C ILE A 93 -3.13 -18.75 4.51
N THR A 94 -4.39 -18.47 4.21
CA THR A 94 -4.98 -18.93 2.94
C THR A 94 -4.33 -18.19 1.76
N LYS A 95 -4.25 -18.85 0.60
CA LYS A 95 -3.74 -18.21 -0.63
C LYS A 95 -4.46 -16.89 -0.95
N SER A 96 -5.77 -16.85 -0.73
CA SER A 96 -6.59 -15.63 -0.92
C SER A 96 -6.16 -14.50 0.01
N LYS A 97 -5.92 -14.82 1.29
CA LYS A 97 -5.46 -13.86 2.30
C LYS A 97 -4.05 -13.35 1.99
N LEU A 98 -3.14 -14.23 1.58
CA LEU A 98 -1.80 -13.84 1.12
C LEU A 98 -1.87 -12.85 -0.07
N LEU A 99 -2.73 -13.12 -1.06
CA LEU A 99 -2.91 -12.25 -2.22
C LEU A 99 -3.47 -10.87 -1.82
N LYS A 100 -4.39 -10.81 -0.86
CA LYS A 100 -4.89 -9.54 -0.33
C LYS A 100 -3.81 -8.75 0.38
N LEU A 101 -3.02 -9.38 1.24
CA LEU A 101 -1.93 -8.70 1.94
C LEU A 101 -0.88 -8.14 0.97
N ARG A 102 -0.54 -8.91 -0.08
CA ARG A 102 0.34 -8.38 -1.14
C ARG A 102 -0.27 -7.17 -1.85
N ALA A 103 -1.57 -7.21 -2.15
CA ALA A 103 -2.25 -6.07 -2.75
C ALA A 103 -2.30 -4.84 -1.82
N VAL A 104 -2.40 -5.05 -0.50
CA VAL A 104 -2.25 -3.97 0.49
C VAL A 104 -0.84 -3.39 0.46
N VAL A 105 0.20 -4.23 0.47
CA VAL A 105 1.60 -3.78 0.35
C VAL A 105 1.77 -2.93 -0.91
N ASP A 106 1.32 -3.44 -2.06
CA ASP A 106 1.44 -2.74 -3.33
C ASP A 106 0.77 -1.37 -3.31
N LEU A 107 -0.47 -1.30 -2.80
CA LEU A 107 -1.19 -0.04 -2.67
C LEU A 107 -0.53 0.93 -1.70
N CYS A 108 -0.04 0.46 -0.55
CA CYS A 108 0.69 1.31 0.38
C CYS A 108 1.95 1.88 -0.27
N CYS A 109 2.68 1.08 -1.04
CA CYS A 109 3.82 1.54 -1.84
C CYS A 109 3.42 2.63 -2.86
N GLU A 110 2.27 2.50 -3.54
CA GLU A 110 1.76 3.57 -4.40
C GLU A 110 1.39 4.83 -3.59
N PHE A 111 0.72 4.69 -2.45
CA PHE A 111 0.35 5.82 -1.59
C PHE A 111 1.58 6.57 -1.04
N MET A 112 2.69 5.89 -0.79
CA MET A 112 3.94 6.50 -0.33
C MET A 112 4.54 7.48 -1.34
N GLN A 113 4.20 7.34 -2.63
CA GLN A 113 4.68 8.26 -3.68
C GLN A 113 4.05 9.66 -3.55
N TYR A 114 2.98 9.82 -2.76
CA TYR A 114 2.31 11.10 -2.51
C TYR A 114 2.83 11.73 -1.22
N SER A 115 4.14 12.00 -1.17
CA SER A 115 4.90 12.33 0.06
C SER A 115 4.36 13.50 0.89
N LYS A 116 3.60 14.42 0.28
CA LYS A 116 2.96 15.56 0.98
C LYS A 116 1.67 15.19 1.72
N LEU A 117 1.14 13.98 1.54
CA LEU A 117 -0.17 13.55 2.04
C LEU A 117 -0.07 12.75 3.34
N GLN A 118 -1.08 12.87 4.21
CA GLN A 118 -1.16 12.05 5.43
C GLN A 118 -1.19 10.55 5.11
N ALA A 119 -1.90 10.18 4.03
CA ALA A 119 -1.98 8.80 3.53
C ALA A 119 -0.60 8.18 3.27
N ALA A 120 0.39 8.94 2.81
CA ALA A 120 1.74 8.43 2.57
C ALA A 120 2.46 8.04 3.87
N THR A 121 2.29 8.85 4.92
CA THR A 121 2.86 8.56 6.25
C THR A 121 2.21 7.31 6.86
N GLU A 122 0.89 7.20 6.75
CA GLU A 122 0.16 6.03 7.27
C GLU A 122 0.47 4.76 6.46
N ALA A 123 0.61 4.88 5.14
CA ALA A 123 1.03 3.80 4.27
C ALA A 123 2.44 3.30 4.61
N ARG A 124 3.40 4.21 4.84
CA ARG A 124 4.75 3.84 5.33
C ARG A 124 4.67 3.05 6.62
N ARG A 125 3.90 3.53 7.61
CA ARG A 125 3.72 2.82 8.90
C ARG A 125 3.12 1.42 8.71
N THR A 126 2.19 1.27 7.78
CA THR A 126 1.60 -0.05 7.46
C THR A 126 2.63 -0.98 6.83
N VAL A 127 3.42 -0.50 5.87
CA VAL A 127 4.50 -1.28 5.25
C VAL A 127 5.54 -1.70 6.29
N VAL A 128 5.97 -0.78 7.16
CA VAL A 128 6.90 -1.08 8.26
C VAL A 128 6.32 -2.13 9.20
N ALA A 129 5.04 -2.05 9.56
CA ALA A 129 4.38 -3.08 10.37
C ALA A 129 4.28 -4.45 9.67
N LEU A 130 4.28 -4.48 8.34
CA LEU A 130 4.26 -5.72 7.55
C LEU A 130 5.64 -6.39 7.48
N LEU A 131 6.71 -5.66 7.77
CA LEU A 131 8.08 -6.21 7.84
C LEU A 131 8.27 -7.17 9.03
N THR A 132 7.45 -7.05 10.07
CA THR A 132 7.42 -7.95 11.24
C THR A 132 6.24 -8.94 11.21
N HIS A 133 5.55 -9.08 10.08
CA HIS A 133 4.39 -9.97 9.97
C HIS A 133 4.76 -11.45 10.19
N PRO A 134 3.96 -12.28 10.90
CA PRO A 134 4.31 -13.69 11.17
C PRO A 134 4.50 -14.58 9.93
N CYS A 135 3.93 -14.20 8.79
CA CYS A 135 4.13 -14.89 7.52
C CYS A 135 5.37 -14.38 6.79
N LEU A 136 6.39 -15.23 6.67
CA LEU A 136 7.65 -14.95 5.96
C LEU A 136 7.45 -14.40 4.54
N ASN A 137 6.51 -14.99 3.80
CA ASN A 137 6.22 -14.58 2.42
C ASN A 137 5.70 -13.14 2.30
N ILE A 138 5.07 -12.63 3.36
CA ILE A 138 4.60 -11.24 3.42
C ILE A 138 5.73 -10.32 3.83
N ARG A 139 6.52 -10.66 4.86
CA ARG A 139 7.68 -9.87 5.27
C ARG A 139 8.63 -9.59 4.13
N ARG A 140 9.04 -10.65 3.43
CA ARG A 140 9.95 -10.55 2.28
C ARG A 140 9.35 -9.71 1.15
N TYR A 141 8.06 -9.90 0.88
CA TYR A 141 7.38 -9.12 -0.15
C TYR A 141 7.30 -7.64 0.21
N ALA A 142 6.94 -7.32 1.46
CA ALA A 142 6.90 -5.96 1.97
C ALA A 142 8.29 -5.30 1.92
N ALA A 143 9.34 -5.99 2.34
CA ALA A 143 10.71 -5.49 2.30
C ALA A 143 11.16 -5.17 0.87
N SER A 144 11.00 -6.12 -0.07
CA SER A 144 11.37 -5.90 -1.48
C SER A 144 10.59 -4.75 -2.09
N ARG A 145 9.26 -4.72 -1.93
CA ARG A 145 8.43 -3.65 -2.49
C ARG A 145 8.73 -2.30 -1.86
N PHE A 146 9.02 -2.24 -0.56
CA PHE A 146 9.40 -1.00 0.11
C PHE A 146 10.73 -0.46 -0.44
N TYR A 147 11.74 -1.33 -0.57
CA TYR A 147 13.03 -0.96 -1.15
C TYR A 147 12.89 -0.45 -2.60
N GLU A 148 12.15 -1.17 -3.44
CA GLU A 148 11.87 -0.77 -4.83
C GLU A 148 11.13 0.57 -4.90
N THR A 149 10.20 0.81 -3.98
CA THR A 149 9.45 2.08 -3.91
C THR A 149 10.37 3.24 -3.59
N LEU A 150 11.30 3.05 -2.66
CA LEU A 150 12.27 4.07 -2.28
C LEU A 150 13.29 4.36 -3.39
N LEU A 151 13.72 3.33 -4.14
CA LEU A 151 14.55 3.50 -5.34
C LEU A 151 13.89 4.38 -6.41
N CYS A 152 12.56 4.31 -6.52
CA CYS A 152 11.79 5.03 -7.54
C CYS A 152 11.23 6.38 -7.05
N SER A 153 11.50 6.77 -5.80
CA SER A 153 11.11 8.07 -5.26
C SER A 153 11.93 9.20 -5.87
N ASP A 154 11.37 10.42 -5.94
CA ASP A 154 12.02 11.56 -6.60
C ASP A 154 13.42 11.84 -6.03
N PRO A 155 14.45 11.98 -6.88
CA PRO A 155 15.86 12.13 -6.48
C PRO A 155 16.15 13.45 -5.76
N ASP A 156 15.27 14.45 -5.86
CA ASP A 156 15.35 15.68 -5.07
C ASP A 156 15.14 15.44 -3.57
N SER A 157 14.62 14.26 -3.19
CA SER A 157 14.69 13.74 -1.83
C SER A 157 16.07 13.13 -1.57
N SER A 158 17.12 13.96 -1.57
CA SER A 158 18.42 13.63 -0.99
C SER A 158 18.31 13.50 0.55
N ASP A 159 17.27 12.83 1.03
CA ASP A 159 16.98 12.63 2.43
C ASP A 159 17.86 11.49 2.89
N VAL A 160 18.89 11.82 3.67
CA VAL A 160 19.78 10.86 4.34
C VAL A 160 18.99 9.72 4.98
N LYS A 161 17.75 9.99 5.42
CA LYS A 161 16.83 8.98 5.97
C LYS A 161 16.37 7.94 4.94
N ILE A 162 16.15 8.31 3.67
CA ILE A 162 15.80 7.36 2.61
C ILE A 162 16.98 6.42 2.35
N CYS A 163 18.19 6.97 2.21
CA CYS A 163 19.41 6.17 2.03
C CYS A 163 19.64 5.21 3.22
N GLN A 164 19.49 5.69 4.46
CA GLN A 164 19.60 4.84 5.66
C GLN A 164 18.53 3.75 5.70
N THR A 165 17.28 4.10 5.36
CA THR A 165 16.18 3.13 5.28
C THR A 165 16.50 2.05 4.25
N MET A 166 16.97 2.43 3.07
CA MET A 166 17.32 1.49 2.00
C MET A 166 18.49 0.58 2.41
N GLN A 167 19.53 1.13 3.03
CA GLN A 167 20.65 0.34 3.55
C GLN A 167 20.19 -0.67 4.59
N LEU A 168 19.31 -0.27 5.52
CA LEU A 168 18.76 -1.18 6.51
C LEU A 168 17.91 -2.26 5.85
N LEU A 169 17.07 -1.91 4.88
CA LEU A 169 16.25 -2.86 4.11
C LEU A 169 17.09 -3.90 3.37
N GLU A 170 18.22 -3.49 2.81
CA GLU A 170 19.13 -4.35 2.05
C GLU A 170 19.96 -5.27 2.95
N GLN A 171 20.43 -4.79 4.09
CA GLN A 171 21.32 -5.53 5.00
C GLN A 171 20.57 -6.48 5.94
N THR A 172 19.28 -6.26 6.15
CA THR A 172 18.47 -7.06 7.09
C THR A 172 18.08 -8.41 6.50
N ASP A 173 18.32 -9.49 7.24
CA ASP A 173 17.75 -10.80 6.91
C ASP A 173 16.27 -10.87 7.29
N TRP A 174 15.39 -10.63 6.33
CA TRP A 174 13.93 -10.73 6.50
C TRP A 174 13.41 -12.16 6.75
N CYS A 175 14.29 -13.16 6.81
CA CYS A 175 13.97 -14.51 7.28
C CYS A 175 14.12 -14.70 8.79
N ALA A 176 14.77 -13.76 9.49
CA ALA A 176 14.99 -13.82 10.93
C ALA A 176 13.67 -13.92 11.73
N PRO A 177 13.73 -14.40 12.99
CA PRO A 177 12.62 -14.31 13.94
C PRO A 177 12.02 -12.90 14.03
N VAL A 178 10.73 -12.80 14.33
CA VAL A 178 10.03 -11.48 14.37
C VAL A 178 10.62 -10.60 15.47
N GLU A 179 10.97 -11.21 16.59
CA GLU A 179 11.54 -10.59 17.78
C GLU A 179 12.87 -9.87 17.46
N ASP A 180 13.64 -10.40 16.51
CA ASP A 180 14.90 -9.80 16.05
C ASP A 180 14.66 -8.63 15.07
N LEU A 181 13.53 -8.65 14.35
CA LEU A 181 13.16 -7.62 13.37
C LEU A 181 12.41 -6.43 13.98
N GLU A 182 11.68 -6.62 15.07
CA GLU A 182 10.95 -5.57 15.79
C GLU A 182 11.80 -4.33 16.13
N PRO A 183 12.99 -4.45 16.76
CA PRO A 183 13.82 -3.29 17.07
C PRO A 183 14.35 -2.58 15.82
N LEU A 184 14.58 -3.31 14.72
CA LEU A 184 15.04 -2.73 13.45
C LEU A 184 13.92 -1.91 12.79
N CYS A 185 12.68 -2.40 12.84
CA CYS A 185 11.53 -1.71 12.26
C CYS A 185 11.19 -0.40 12.98
N GLN A 186 11.60 -0.22 14.24
CA GLN A 186 11.47 1.07 14.93
C GLN A 186 12.42 2.15 14.38
N GLN A 187 13.44 1.76 13.62
CA GLN A 187 14.40 2.65 12.98
C GLN A 187 13.95 3.08 11.56
N LEU A 188 12.85 2.52 11.06
CA LEU A 188 12.29 2.73 9.71
C LEU A 188 11.06 3.65 9.71
#